data_AF-B7QN67-F1
#
_entry.id   AF-B7QN67-F1
#
_cell.length_a   1.000
_cell.length_b   1.000
_cell.length_c   1.000
_cell.angle_alpha   90.00
_cell.angle_beta   90.00
_cell.angle_gamma   90.00
#
_symmetry.space_group_name_H-M   'P 1'
#
loop_
_entity.id
_entity.type
_entity.pdbx_description
1 polymer ?
#
loop_
_entity_poly.entity_id
_entity_poly.type
_entity_poly.pdbx_seq_one_letter_code
_entity_poly.pdbx_strand_id
1 'polypeptide(L)'
;MAAAESPQLRQSWFPHRDSRTSGWLLTGNPIPVAVITIAYVYFVKVAGPRWMRYRKPFDLRRWILVYNFLTATLSLFFLTMFGKYAYWDNGYGVLQDVDYGGLPSSNKIVHLSWWFYMFRLSELADTVFFVLRKKSNQVSTLHVFHHVVVSWNMWLSVTYGGQAHAMFITCMNSFVHVIMYTYYFLAALGPAYKEYLWWKKYLTMLQILQFSLLLLHCLGTALAKGNYVPLFIWLSISQSVVFFVWFVMFYIRAYKIRCRITPPEPSKSD
;
A
#
# COMPACT_ATOMS: atom_id res chain seq x y z
N MET A 1 4.69 -27.02 -39.45
CA MET A 1 4.77 -27.60 -38.10
C MET A 1 4.13 -26.63 -37.14
N ALA A 2 2.85 -26.83 -36.82
CA ALA A 2 2.14 -26.07 -35.81
C ALA A 2 2.68 -26.51 -34.44
N ALA A 3 3.26 -25.57 -33.69
CA ALA A 3 3.62 -25.81 -32.29
C ALA A 3 2.31 -26.10 -31.53
N ALA A 4 2.23 -27.26 -30.91
CA ALA A 4 1.13 -27.63 -30.03
C ALA A 4 1.09 -26.63 -28.86
N GLU A 5 0.08 -25.77 -28.83
CA GLU A 5 -0.25 -25.01 -27.63
C GLU A 5 -0.56 -26.00 -26.52
N SER A 6 0.34 -26.10 -25.54
CA SER A 6 0.05 -26.79 -24.28
C SER A 6 -1.25 -26.23 -23.69
N PRO A 7 -2.19 -27.06 -23.21
CA PRO A 7 -3.42 -26.56 -22.61
C PRO A 7 -3.03 -25.60 -21.48
N GLN A 8 -3.43 -24.33 -21.57
CA GLN A 8 -3.28 -23.38 -20.47
C GLN A 8 -4.07 -23.93 -19.28
N LEU A 9 -3.40 -24.66 -18.39
CA LEU A 9 -3.97 -25.14 -17.14
C LEU A 9 -4.32 -23.90 -16.31
N ARG A 10 -5.59 -23.50 -16.40
CA ARG A 10 -6.17 -22.41 -15.63
C ARG A 10 -5.88 -22.70 -14.15
N GLN A 11 -5.14 -21.82 -13.48
CA GLN A 11 -4.81 -21.98 -12.06
C GLN A 11 -6.08 -22.26 -11.24
N SER A 12 -5.95 -23.13 -10.24
CA SER A 12 -7.00 -23.36 -9.27
C SER A 12 -7.37 -22.06 -8.57
N TRP A 13 -8.62 -21.95 -8.11
CA TRP A 13 -9.10 -20.74 -7.42
C TRP A 13 -8.20 -20.40 -6.23
N PHE A 14 -7.78 -21.43 -5.49
CA PHE A 14 -6.77 -21.33 -4.45
C PHE A 14 -5.42 -21.79 -5.00
N PRO A 15 -4.41 -20.91 -5.04
CA PRO A 15 -3.06 -21.28 -5.46
C PRO A 15 -2.43 -22.23 -4.44
N HIS A 16 -1.47 -23.04 -4.90
CA HIS A 16 -0.65 -23.86 -4.01
C HIS A 16 0.35 -22.96 -3.27
N ARG A 17 0.77 -23.39 -2.07
CA ARG A 17 1.76 -22.64 -1.30
C ARG A 17 3.08 -22.58 -2.08
N ASP A 18 3.70 -21.41 -2.13
CA ASP A 18 5.02 -21.24 -2.75
C ASP A 18 6.07 -21.96 -1.87
N SER A 19 6.70 -22.98 -2.42
CA SER A 19 7.71 -23.76 -1.70
C SER A 19 8.94 -22.92 -1.33
N ARG A 20 9.22 -21.84 -2.08
CA ARG A 20 10.35 -20.93 -1.85
C ARG A 20 10.24 -20.17 -0.54
N THR A 21 9.04 -19.99 -0.01
CA THR A 21 8.78 -19.25 1.25
C THR A 21 8.46 -20.16 2.42
N SER A 22 8.70 -21.47 2.28
CA SER A 22 8.50 -22.44 3.35
C SER A 22 9.43 -22.16 4.54
N GLY A 23 8.87 -22.17 5.75
CA GLY A 23 9.60 -21.93 6.99
C GLY A 23 9.90 -20.45 7.31
N TRP A 24 9.52 -19.50 6.44
CA TRP A 24 9.74 -18.07 6.73
C TRP A 24 8.78 -17.56 7.79
N LEU A 25 9.25 -16.58 8.56
CA LEU A 25 8.45 -15.94 9.61
C LEU A 25 7.23 -15.24 9.00
N LEU A 26 6.06 -15.38 9.63
CA LEU A 26 4.79 -14.80 9.17
C LEU A 26 4.38 -15.22 7.74
N THR A 27 4.77 -16.39 7.25
CA THR A 27 4.23 -16.98 6.01
C THR A 27 3.48 -18.28 6.28
N GLY A 28 2.50 -18.64 5.44
CA GLY A 28 1.79 -19.92 5.52
C GLY A 28 0.68 -19.97 6.56
N ASN A 29 1.00 -19.78 7.84
CA ASN A 29 -0.01 -19.76 8.90
C ASN A 29 -0.71 -18.38 8.94
N PRO A 30 -2.05 -18.29 8.82
CA PRO A 30 -2.78 -17.02 8.89
C PRO A 30 -2.95 -16.48 10.31
N ILE A 31 -2.78 -17.31 11.35
CA ILE A 31 -3.04 -16.92 12.74
C ILE A 31 -2.18 -15.71 13.16
N PRO A 32 -0.87 -15.67 12.91
CA PRO A 32 -0.06 -14.53 13.30
C PRO A 32 -0.49 -13.19 12.68
N VAL A 33 -0.81 -13.16 11.38
CA VAL A 33 -1.30 -11.92 10.72
C VAL A 33 -2.69 -11.53 11.24
N ALA A 34 -3.55 -12.50 11.55
CA ALA A 34 -4.82 -12.23 12.20
C ALA A 34 -4.64 -11.61 13.58
N VAL A 35 -3.78 -12.18 14.43
CA VAL A 35 -3.50 -11.66 15.77
C VAL A 35 -2.94 -10.23 15.69
N ILE A 36 -1.97 -9.99 14.81
CA ILE A 36 -1.38 -8.65 14.62
C ILE A 36 -2.46 -7.65 14.19
N THR A 37 -3.26 -7.97 13.17
CA THR A 37 -4.28 -7.05 12.64
C THR A 37 -5.45 -6.82 13.60
N ILE A 38 -5.89 -7.84 14.35
CA ILE A 38 -6.92 -7.71 15.39
C ILE A 38 -6.40 -6.86 16.55
N ALA A 39 -5.19 -7.15 17.05
CA ALA A 39 -4.58 -6.37 18.12
C ALA A 39 -4.39 -4.91 17.71
N TYR A 40 -3.96 -4.69 16.47
CA TYR A 40 -3.85 -3.37 15.86
C TYR A 40 -5.19 -2.62 15.85
N VAL A 41 -6.26 -3.21 15.30
CA VAL A 41 -7.59 -2.59 15.22
C VAL A 41 -8.11 -2.28 16.63
N TYR A 42 -7.99 -3.24 17.55
CA TYR A 42 -8.39 -3.06 18.94
C TYR A 42 -7.65 -1.89 19.60
N PHE A 43 -6.32 -1.81 19.40
CA PHE A 43 -5.53 -0.71 19.94
C PHE A 43 -5.96 0.64 19.36
N VAL A 44 -6.06 0.77 18.03
CA VAL A 44 -6.28 2.08 17.39
C VAL A 44 -7.70 2.59 17.52
N LYS A 45 -8.70 1.70 17.64
CA LYS A 45 -10.11 2.08 17.78
C LYS A 45 -10.61 2.10 19.22
N VAL A 46 -10.05 1.29 20.12
CA VAL A 46 -10.60 1.09 21.47
C VAL A 46 -9.58 1.43 22.55
N ALA A 47 -8.53 0.62 22.70
CA ALA A 47 -7.65 0.70 23.87
C ALA A 47 -6.82 2.00 23.90
N GLY A 48 -6.20 2.36 22.77
CA GLY A 48 -5.37 3.55 22.63
C GLY A 48 -6.15 4.86 22.85
N PRO A 49 -7.29 5.10 22.16
CA PRO A 49 -8.13 6.26 22.41
C PRO A 49 -8.65 6.34 23.86
N ARG A 50 -9.05 5.20 24.46
CA ARG A 50 -9.50 5.15 25.86
C ARG A 50 -8.38 5.54 26.83
N TRP A 51 -7.18 5.01 26.61
CA TRP A 51 -5.99 5.33 27.43
C TRP A 51 -5.55 6.78 27.26
N MET A 52 -5.63 7.32 26.04
CA MET A 52 -5.28 8.71 25.76
C MET A 52 -6.32 9.72 26.25
N ARG A 53 -7.56 9.32 26.56
CA ARG A 53 -8.65 10.24 26.96
C ARG A 53 -8.21 11.25 28.03
N TYR A 54 -7.54 10.77 29.07
CA TYR A 54 -7.11 11.56 30.22
C TYR A 54 -5.64 12.03 30.17
N ARG A 55 -4.93 11.81 29.07
CA ARG A 55 -3.51 12.19 28.90
C ARG A 55 -3.35 13.36 27.95
N LYS A 56 -2.28 14.13 28.09
CA LYS A 56 -1.87 15.12 27.08
C LYS A 56 -1.32 14.40 25.84
N PRO A 57 -1.47 14.97 24.62
CA PRO A 57 -0.89 14.38 23.41
C PRO A 57 0.63 14.29 23.54
N PHE A 58 1.21 13.16 23.15
CA PHE A 58 2.66 12.98 23.20
C PHE A 58 3.37 13.84 22.14
N ASP A 59 4.51 14.43 22.50
CA ASP A 59 5.40 15.03 21.52
C ASP A 59 6.31 13.96 20.92
N LEU A 60 5.87 13.42 19.79
CA LEU A 60 6.58 12.38 19.03
C LEU A 60 7.23 12.95 17.76
N ARG A 61 7.45 14.27 17.68
CA ARG A 61 7.90 14.92 16.44
C ARG A 61 9.21 14.33 15.89
N ARG A 62 10.22 14.15 16.75
CA ARG A 62 11.52 13.57 16.34
C ARG A 62 11.35 12.14 15.80
N TRP A 63 10.56 11.33 16.49
CA TRP A 63 10.27 9.95 16.07
C TRP A 63 9.53 9.90 14.74
N ILE A 64 8.54 10.76 14.54
CA ILE A 64 7.78 10.84 13.28
C ILE A 64 8.67 11.33 12.12
N LEU A 65 9.60 12.24 12.38
CA LEU A 65 10.57 12.68 11.37
C LEU A 65 11.46 11.53 10.92
N VAL A 66 12.10 10.83 11.86
CA VAL A 66 12.95 9.68 11.55
C VAL A 66 12.14 8.60 10.85
N TYR A 67 10.96 8.29 11.36
CA TYR A 67 10.07 7.29 10.78
C TYR A 67 9.67 7.64 9.34
N ASN A 68 9.15 8.85 9.08
CA ASN A 68 8.73 9.25 7.72
C ASN A 68 9.90 9.27 6.74
N PHE A 69 11.08 9.70 7.18
CA PHE A 69 12.30 9.67 6.37
C PHE A 69 12.68 8.23 6.00
N LEU A 70 12.77 7.34 7.00
CA LEU A 70 13.08 5.93 6.77
C LEU A 70 12.03 5.27 5.86
N THR A 71 10.75 5.54 6.07
CA THR A 71 9.68 4.98 5.23
C THR A 71 9.76 5.47 3.79
N ALA A 72 10.10 6.74 3.57
CA ALA A 72 10.34 7.27 2.23
C ALA A 72 11.56 6.61 1.55
N THR A 73 12.69 6.51 2.27
CA THR A 73 13.92 5.88 1.76
C THR A 73 13.74 4.39 1.49
N LEU A 74 13.08 3.65 2.38
CA LEU A 74 12.78 2.23 2.19
C LEU A 74 11.81 2.02 1.03
N SER A 75 10.79 2.87 0.88
CA SER A 75 9.88 2.82 -0.28
C SER A 75 10.64 3.02 -1.59
N LEU A 76 11.62 3.94 -1.61
CA LEU A 76 12.48 4.17 -2.77
C LEU A 76 13.38 2.97 -3.03
N PHE A 77 14.00 2.41 -1.99
CA PHE A 77 14.83 1.20 -2.08
C PHE A 77 14.04 0.02 -2.68
N PHE A 78 12.84 -0.26 -2.16
CA PHE A 78 12.03 -1.35 -2.71
C PHE A 78 11.59 -1.06 -4.15
N LEU A 79 11.22 0.19 -4.47
CA LEU A 79 10.89 0.58 -5.82
C LEU A 79 12.04 0.33 -6.80
N THR A 80 13.27 0.74 -6.46
CA THR A 80 14.42 0.56 -7.35
C THR A 80 14.82 -0.91 -7.46
N MET A 81 14.78 -1.67 -6.36
CA MET A 81 15.13 -3.09 -6.36
C MET A 81 14.11 -3.93 -7.14
N PHE A 82 12.82 -3.68 -6.95
CA PHE A 82 11.78 -4.32 -7.76
C PHE A 82 11.86 -3.89 -9.22
N GLY A 83 12.07 -2.59 -9.49
CA GLY A 83 12.34 -2.07 -10.83
C GLY A 83 13.45 -2.84 -11.56
N LYS A 84 14.59 -3.00 -10.88
CA LYS A 84 15.74 -3.74 -11.39
C LYS A 84 15.41 -5.22 -11.61
N TYR A 85 14.99 -5.94 -10.57
CA TYR A 85 14.87 -7.40 -10.69
C TYR A 85 13.69 -7.85 -11.54
N ALA A 86 12.55 -7.15 -11.47
CA ALA A 86 11.36 -7.52 -12.21
C ALA A 86 11.44 -7.09 -13.68
N TYR A 87 11.76 -5.81 -13.94
CA TYR A 87 11.65 -5.26 -15.29
C TYR A 87 12.95 -5.27 -16.05
N TRP A 88 14.08 -4.98 -15.39
CA TRP A 88 15.38 -4.96 -16.08
C TRP A 88 15.99 -6.35 -16.23
N ASP A 89 16.11 -7.10 -15.14
CA ASP A 89 16.76 -8.42 -15.13
C ASP A 89 15.83 -9.52 -15.70
N ASN A 90 14.54 -9.52 -15.32
CA ASN A 90 13.56 -10.54 -15.75
C ASN A 90 12.70 -10.12 -16.95
N GLY A 91 12.72 -8.86 -17.38
CA GLY A 91 11.93 -8.40 -18.52
C GLY A 91 10.41 -8.50 -18.32
N TYR A 92 9.90 -8.39 -17.09
CA TYR A 92 8.46 -8.53 -16.83
C TYR A 92 7.62 -7.54 -17.62
N GLY A 93 6.48 -8.03 -18.13
CA GLY A 93 5.47 -7.18 -18.74
C GLY A 93 4.69 -6.38 -17.69
N VAL A 94 3.88 -5.42 -18.16
CA VAL A 94 2.92 -4.72 -17.29
C VAL A 94 1.85 -5.69 -16.78
N LEU A 95 1.40 -6.63 -17.61
CA LEU A 95 0.49 -7.72 -17.26
C LEU A 95 1.30 -9.01 -17.14
N GLN A 96 1.92 -9.21 -15.98
CA GLN A 96 2.83 -10.33 -15.75
C GLN A 96 2.11 -11.54 -15.16
N ASP A 97 2.26 -12.69 -15.81
CA ASP A 97 1.81 -13.99 -15.29
C ASP A 97 2.60 -14.40 -14.05
N VAL A 98 2.06 -15.37 -13.30
CA VAL A 98 2.74 -15.86 -12.10
C VAL A 98 4.08 -16.50 -12.46
N ASP A 99 5.14 -16.08 -11.77
CA ASP A 99 6.50 -16.59 -11.97
C ASP A 99 6.93 -17.49 -10.80
N TYR A 100 6.76 -18.80 -11.01
CA TYR A 100 7.34 -19.84 -10.15
C TYR A 100 8.73 -20.29 -10.64
N GLY A 101 9.30 -19.60 -11.64
CA GLY A 101 10.59 -19.92 -12.23
C GLY A 101 11.74 -19.83 -11.22
N GLY A 102 12.78 -20.61 -11.51
CA GLY A 102 13.99 -20.72 -10.68
C GLY A 102 15.08 -19.70 -11.00
N LEU A 103 14.79 -18.65 -11.78
CA LEU A 103 15.79 -17.64 -12.10
C LEU A 103 16.31 -16.97 -10.81
N PRO A 104 17.62 -16.68 -10.70
CA PRO A 104 18.18 -16.03 -9.51
C PRO A 104 17.49 -14.70 -9.16
N SER A 105 17.09 -13.94 -10.19
CA SER A 105 16.31 -12.70 -10.08
C SER A 105 14.91 -12.93 -9.51
N SER A 106 14.21 -13.98 -9.95
CA SER A 106 12.87 -14.33 -9.42
C SER A 106 12.94 -14.72 -7.94
N ASN A 107 13.97 -15.47 -7.53
CA ASN A 107 14.20 -15.77 -6.11
C ASN A 107 14.49 -14.50 -5.29
N LYS A 108 15.28 -13.56 -5.83
CA LYS A 108 15.53 -12.26 -5.18
C LYS A 108 14.23 -11.46 -5.02
N ILE A 109 13.34 -11.47 -6.01
CA ILE A 109 12.03 -10.84 -5.91
C ILE A 109 11.24 -11.44 -4.74
N VAL A 110 11.17 -12.77 -4.62
CA VAL A 110 10.45 -13.44 -3.52
C VAL A 110 11.01 -13.05 -2.15
N HIS A 111 12.34 -13.06 -1.99
CA HIS A 111 12.99 -12.61 -0.76
C HIS A 111 12.71 -11.13 -0.45
N LEU A 112 12.80 -10.25 -1.45
CA LEU A 112 12.49 -8.83 -1.30
C LEU A 112 11.00 -8.61 -0.99
N SER A 113 10.09 -9.39 -1.56
CA SER A 113 8.66 -9.32 -1.27
C SER A 113 8.35 -9.69 0.18
N TRP A 114 9.10 -10.62 0.79
CA TRP A 114 8.96 -10.91 2.21
C TRP A 114 9.44 -9.75 3.09
N TRP A 115 10.59 -9.15 2.78
CA TRP A 115 11.07 -7.95 3.48
C TRP A 115 10.12 -6.75 3.30
N PHE A 116 9.58 -6.60 2.10
CA PHE A 116 8.57 -5.60 1.80
C PHE A 116 7.30 -5.84 2.60
N TYR A 117 6.86 -7.09 2.75
CA TYR A 117 5.74 -7.44 3.63
C TYR A 117 6.01 -7.03 5.09
N MET A 118 7.19 -7.32 5.64
CA MET A 118 7.57 -6.86 6.98
C MET A 118 7.56 -5.33 7.09
N PHE A 119 8.07 -4.65 6.06
CA PHE A 119 8.04 -3.18 5.97
C PHE A 119 6.60 -2.64 5.96
N ARG A 120 5.68 -3.25 5.21
CA ARG A 120 4.26 -2.85 5.20
C ARG A 120 3.54 -3.10 6.52
N LEU A 121 3.92 -4.13 7.27
CA LEU A 121 3.44 -4.32 8.63
C LEU A 121 3.94 -3.21 9.57
N SER A 122 5.15 -2.69 9.36
CA SER A 122 5.66 -1.57 10.15
C SER A 122 4.87 -0.27 9.93
N GLU A 123 4.23 -0.11 8.75
CA GLU A 123 3.36 1.05 8.45
C GLU A 123 2.10 1.11 9.34
N LEU A 124 1.75 0.03 10.03
CA LEU A 124 0.72 0.05 11.08
C LEU A 124 1.06 1.04 12.20
N ALA A 125 2.33 1.40 12.39
CA ALA A 125 2.74 2.40 13.37
C ALA A 125 2.16 3.81 13.07
N ASP A 126 1.78 4.12 11.83
CA ASP A 126 1.22 5.43 11.45
C ASP A 126 0.01 5.82 12.30
N THR A 127 -0.94 4.90 12.42
CA THR A 127 -2.15 5.13 13.21
C THR A 127 -1.89 5.10 14.69
N VAL A 128 -0.91 4.31 15.15
CA VAL A 128 -0.45 4.36 16.54
C VAL A 128 0.04 5.77 16.86
N PHE A 129 0.86 6.38 16.00
CA PHE A 129 1.28 7.76 16.17
C PHE A 129 0.12 8.75 16.15
N PHE A 130 -0.89 8.57 15.28
CA PHE A 130 -2.09 9.42 15.27
C PHE A 130 -2.87 9.33 16.59
N VAL A 131 -3.04 8.13 17.14
CA VAL A 131 -3.72 7.91 18.42
C VAL A 131 -2.96 8.57 19.56
N LEU A 132 -1.64 8.35 19.66
CA LEU A 132 -0.79 8.92 20.70
C LEU A 132 -0.71 10.46 20.63
N ARG A 133 -0.92 11.05 19.45
CA ARG A 133 -0.97 12.51 19.26
C ARG A 133 -2.38 13.10 19.35
N LYS A 134 -3.39 12.30 19.69
CA LYS A 134 -4.82 12.70 19.69
C LYS A 134 -5.28 13.30 18.36
N LYS A 135 -4.78 12.80 17.23
CA LYS A 135 -5.22 13.17 15.88
C LYS A 135 -6.30 12.21 15.38
N SER A 136 -7.40 12.11 16.12
CA SER A 136 -8.50 11.18 15.82
C SER A 136 -9.13 11.40 14.44
N ASN A 137 -9.09 12.62 13.93
CA ASN A 137 -9.51 12.95 12.56
C ASN A 137 -8.67 12.27 11.47
N GLN A 138 -7.43 11.86 11.77
CA GLN A 138 -6.56 11.11 10.85
C GLN A 138 -6.81 9.59 10.93
N VAL A 139 -7.35 9.09 12.04
CA VAL A 139 -7.71 7.66 12.24
C VAL A 139 -9.06 7.33 11.60
N SER A 140 -9.19 7.66 10.32
CA SER A 140 -10.38 7.40 9.52
C SER A 140 -10.62 5.89 9.35
N THR A 141 -11.87 5.49 9.12
CA THR A 141 -12.21 4.11 8.78
C THR A 141 -11.49 3.66 7.50
N LEU A 142 -11.39 4.55 6.51
CA LEU A 142 -10.63 4.32 5.26
C LEU A 142 -9.20 3.88 5.56
N HIS A 143 -8.49 4.64 6.38
CA HIS A 143 -7.09 4.41 6.63
C HIS A 143 -6.85 3.12 7.44
N VAL A 144 -7.64 2.86 8.49
CA VAL A 144 -7.52 1.61 9.27
C VAL A 144 -7.87 0.38 8.42
N PHE A 145 -8.96 0.45 7.65
CA PHE A 145 -9.36 -0.63 6.75
C PHE A 145 -8.29 -0.90 5.68
N HIS A 146 -7.73 0.16 5.09
CA HIS A 146 -6.65 0.05 4.11
C HIS A 146 -5.46 -0.74 4.67
N HIS A 147 -4.96 -0.35 5.84
CA HIS A 147 -3.81 -1.00 6.45
C HIS A 147 -4.05 -2.48 6.80
N VAL A 148 -5.26 -2.83 7.23
CA VAL A 148 -5.62 -4.23 7.49
C VAL A 148 -5.64 -5.04 6.18
N VAL A 149 -6.36 -4.56 5.16
CA VAL A 149 -6.49 -5.28 3.89
C VAL A 149 -5.14 -5.44 3.18
N VAL A 150 -4.31 -4.39 3.14
CA VAL A 150 -2.97 -4.46 2.55
C VAL A 150 -2.09 -5.48 3.28
N SER A 151 -2.17 -5.56 4.62
CA SER A 151 -1.40 -6.55 5.41
C SER A 151 -1.78 -7.99 5.05
N TRP A 152 -3.07 -8.26 4.89
CA TRP A 152 -3.57 -9.58 4.49
C TRP A 152 -3.21 -9.93 3.04
N ASN A 153 -3.30 -8.96 2.13
CA ASN A 153 -2.95 -9.20 0.73
C ASN A 153 -1.46 -9.46 0.54
N MET A 154 -0.58 -8.77 1.27
CA MET A 154 0.85 -9.05 1.25
C MET A 154 1.16 -10.45 1.81
N TRP A 155 0.50 -10.86 2.90
CA TRP A 155 0.62 -12.21 3.43
C TRP A 155 0.19 -13.28 2.42
N LEU A 156 -0.94 -13.07 1.73
CA LEU A 156 -1.43 -13.94 0.66
C LEU A 156 -0.42 -14.02 -0.50
N SER A 157 0.05 -12.88 -0.99
CA SER A 157 1.01 -12.82 -2.10
C SER A 157 2.32 -13.54 -1.79
N VAL A 158 2.88 -13.36 -0.59
CA VAL A 158 4.14 -14.00 -0.20
C VAL A 158 3.98 -15.49 0.07
N THR A 159 2.83 -15.91 0.64
CA THR A 159 2.57 -17.31 0.97
C THR A 159 2.32 -18.17 -0.26
N TYR A 160 1.65 -17.62 -1.27
CA TYR A 160 1.10 -18.38 -2.39
C TYR A 160 1.66 -17.97 -3.76
N GLY A 161 2.78 -17.25 -3.80
CA GLY A 161 3.49 -17.00 -5.06
C GLY A 161 2.90 -15.89 -5.94
N GLY A 162 2.12 -14.97 -5.37
CA GLY A 162 1.46 -13.89 -6.13
C GLY A 162 2.36 -12.68 -6.45
N GLN A 163 3.68 -12.78 -6.29
CA GLN A 163 4.57 -11.60 -6.28
C GLN A 163 4.76 -10.99 -7.68
N ALA A 164 4.93 -11.83 -8.71
CA ALA A 164 5.13 -11.36 -10.09
C ALA A 164 3.90 -10.60 -10.62
N HIS A 165 2.71 -11.18 -10.42
CA HIS A 165 1.44 -10.53 -10.77
C HIS A 165 1.23 -9.21 -10.02
N ALA A 166 1.56 -9.17 -8.71
CA ALA A 166 1.41 -7.96 -7.91
C ALA A 166 2.50 -6.91 -8.14
N MET A 167 3.48 -7.15 -9.04
CA MET A 167 4.68 -6.34 -9.13
C MET A 167 4.39 -4.91 -9.62
N PHE A 168 3.58 -4.78 -10.67
CA PHE A 168 3.18 -3.47 -11.17
C PHE A 168 2.44 -2.65 -10.09
N ILE A 169 1.52 -3.31 -9.38
CA ILE A 169 0.77 -2.72 -8.27
C ILE A 169 1.74 -2.25 -7.17
N THR A 170 2.71 -3.09 -6.83
CA THR A 170 3.69 -2.86 -5.76
C THR A 170 4.63 -1.70 -6.10
N CYS A 171 5.13 -1.63 -7.33
CA CYS A 171 5.98 -0.54 -7.79
C CYS A 171 5.22 0.79 -7.84
N MET A 172 4.01 0.82 -8.42
CA MET A 172 3.19 2.03 -8.46
C MET A 172 2.82 2.52 -7.05
N ASN A 173 2.48 1.62 -6.13
CA ASN A 173 2.22 1.99 -4.74
C ASN A 173 3.47 2.55 -4.05
N SER A 174 4.61 1.87 -4.20
CA SER A 174 5.88 2.32 -3.60
C SER A 174 6.31 3.69 -4.12
N PHE A 175 6.12 3.95 -5.42
CA PHE A 175 6.36 5.28 -6.01
C PHE A 175 5.52 6.38 -5.35
N VAL A 176 4.22 6.17 -5.19
CA VAL A 176 3.36 7.15 -4.52
C VAL A 176 3.71 7.27 -3.03
N HIS A 177 4.09 6.17 -2.38
CA HIS A 177 4.56 6.18 -0.98
C HIS A 177 5.83 7.01 -0.78
N VAL A 178 6.80 6.97 -1.71
CA VAL A 178 7.98 7.85 -1.67
C VAL A 178 7.54 9.31 -1.58
N ILE A 179 6.64 9.75 -2.47
CA ILE A 179 6.18 11.13 -2.53
C ILE A 179 5.34 11.48 -1.28
N MET A 180 4.45 10.58 -0.86
CA MET A 180 3.56 10.78 0.29
C MET A 180 4.34 10.90 1.60
N TYR A 181 5.28 9.98 1.88
CA TYR A 181 6.07 10.04 3.11
C TYR A 181 7.09 11.17 3.09
N THR A 182 7.59 11.56 1.91
CA THR A 182 8.37 12.81 1.78
C THR A 182 7.53 14.03 2.16
N TYR A 183 6.27 14.11 1.71
CA TYR A 183 5.34 15.15 2.15
C TYR A 183 5.13 15.13 3.67
N TYR A 184 4.92 13.95 4.28
CA TYR A 184 4.74 13.84 5.73
C TYR A 184 5.98 14.18 6.54
N PHE A 185 7.17 13.84 6.03
CA PHE A 185 8.45 14.26 6.59
C PHE A 185 8.55 15.79 6.61
N LEU A 186 8.34 16.44 5.47
CA LEU A 186 8.36 17.91 5.38
C LEU A 186 7.31 18.57 6.26
N ALA A 187 6.09 17.99 6.33
CA ALA A 187 5.03 18.49 7.20
C ALA A 187 5.37 18.37 8.71
N ALA A 188 6.22 17.41 9.08
CA ALA A 188 6.69 17.22 10.45
C ALA A 188 7.85 18.16 10.84
N LEU A 189 8.52 18.82 9.87
CA LEU A 189 9.56 19.83 10.11
C LEU A 189 9.02 21.12 10.72
N GLY A 190 7.70 21.26 10.86
CA GLY A 190 7.08 22.30 11.69
C GLY A 190 6.37 23.40 10.91
N PRO A 191 5.86 24.43 11.60
CA PRO A 191 5.05 25.49 11.00
C PRO A 191 5.76 26.24 9.87
N ALA A 192 7.06 26.50 10.01
CA ALA A 192 7.88 27.21 9.02
C ALA A 192 7.86 26.53 7.63
N TYR A 193 7.69 25.21 7.59
CA TYR A 193 7.66 24.46 6.33
C TYR A 193 6.26 24.31 5.74
N LYS A 194 5.20 24.65 6.49
CA LYS A 194 3.81 24.43 6.04
C LYS A 194 3.42 25.29 4.84
N GLU A 195 3.97 26.50 4.74
CA GLU A 195 3.69 27.43 3.65
C GLU A 195 4.18 26.88 2.29
N TYR A 196 5.30 26.16 2.29
CA TYR A 196 5.86 25.52 1.10
C TYR A 196 5.11 24.24 0.67
N LEU A 197 4.15 23.76 1.48
CA LEU A 197 3.39 22.52 1.23
C LEU A 197 2.05 22.75 0.52
N TRP A 198 2.00 23.75 -0.37
CA TRP A 198 0.84 24.09 -1.20
C TRP A 198 0.36 22.93 -2.09
N TRP A 199 1.25 22.00 -2.41
CA TRP A 199 1.00 20.91 -3.36
C TRP A 199 0.27 19.69 -2.76
N LYS A 200 -0.23 19.78 -1.51
CA LYS A 200 -1.02 18.72 -0.85
C LYS A 200 -2.18 18.20 -1.72
N LYS A 201 -2.84 19.09 -2.45
CA LYS A 201 -3.95 18.72 -3.34
C LYS A 201 -3.48 17.82 -4.49
N TYR A 202 -2.33 18.12 -5.09
CA TYR A 202 -1.74 17.32 -6.17
C TYR A 202 -1.32 15.94 -5.67
N LEU A 203 -0.85 15.82 -4.42
CA LEU A 203 -0.59 14.51 -3.81
C LEU A 203 -1.87 13.65 -3.76
N THR A 204 -3.00 14.25 -3.37
CA THR A 204 -4.28 13.53 -3.34
C THR A 204 -4.75 13.16 -4.75
N MET A 205 -4.55 14.04 -5.73
CA MET A 205 -4.86 13.76 -7.14
C MET A 205 -3.98 12.62 -7.70
N LEU A 206 -2.70 12.57 -7.31
CA LEU A 206 -1.78 11.51 -7.68
C LEU A 206 -2.24 10.15 -7.12
N GLN A 207 -2.70 10.10 -5.87
CA GLN A 207 -3.27 8.89 -5.27
C GLN A 207 -4.53 8.42 -6.00
N ILE A 208 -5.42 9.35 -6.39
CA ILE A 208 -6.61 9.00 -7.19
C ILE A 208 -6.20 8.45 -8.55
N LEU A 209 -5.25 9.10 -9.22
CA LEU A 209 -4.72 8.63 -10.50
C LEU A 209 -4.10 7.23 -10.37
N GLN A 210 -3.33 6.98 -9.32
CA GLN A 210 -2.79 5.66 -9.01
C GLN A 210 -3.91 4.62 -8.92
N PHE A 211 -4.95 4.83 -8.10
CA PHE A 211 -6.03 3.85 -7.98
C PHE A 211 -6.78 3.62 -9.31
N SER A 212 -6.95 4.66 -10.14
CA SER A 212 -7.52 4.52 -11.48
C SER A 212 -6.66 3.62 -12.38
N LEU A 213 -5.34 3.86 -12.41
CA LEU A 213 -4.41 3.05 -13.20
C LEU A 213 -4.34 1.60 -12.69
N LEU A 214 -4.37 1.41 -11.37
CA LEU A 214 -4.38 0.07 -10.76
C LEU A 214 -5.69 -0.67 -11.06
N LEU A 215 -6.83 0.02 -11.05
CA LEU A 215 -8.10 -0.56 -11.44
C LEU A 215 -8.08 -1.02 -12.91
N LEU A 216 -7.57 -0.17 -13.82
CA LEU A 216 -7.42 -0.52 -15.23
C LEU A 216 -6.48 -1.72 -15.42
N HIS A 217 -5.37 -1.76 -14.69
CA HIS A 217 -4.44 -2.89 -14.70
C HIS A 217 -5.10 -4.18 -14.20
N CYS A 218 -5.87 -4.13 -13.11
CA CYS A 218 -6.58 -5.30 -12.58
C CYS A 218 -7.65 -5.81 -13.56
N LEU A 219 -8.40 -4.90 -14.20
CA LEU A 219 -9.39 -5.25 -15.23
C LEU A 219 -8.72 -5.84 -16.47
N GLY A 220 -7.61 -5.23 -16.94
CA GLY A 220 -6.82 -5.75 -18.04
C GLY A 220 -6.29 -7.15 -17.76
N THR A 221 -5.83 -7.40 -16.53
CA THR A 221 -5.37 -8.72 -16.10
C THR A 221 -6.50 -9.75 -16.06
N ALA A 222 -7.70 -9.36 -15.63
CA ALA A 222 -8.88 -10.22 -15.62
C ALA A 222 -9.37 -10.61 -17.03
N LEU A 223 -9.17 -9.74 -18.01
CA LEU A 223 -9.55 -9.96 -19.41
C LEU A 223 -8.45 -10.65 -20.23
N ALA A 224 -7.20 -10.55 -19.81
CA ALA A 224 -6.06 -11.15 -20.49
C ALA A 224 -6.10 -12.69 -20.39
N LYS A 225 -5.76 -13.36 -21.49
CA LYS A 225 -5.59 -14.83 -21.54
C LYS A 225 -4.21 -15.22 -21.03
N GLY A 226 -4.01 -15.11 -19.71
CA GLY A 226 -2.76 -15.49 -19.05
C GLY A 226 -2.99 -16.47 -17.89
N ASN A 227 -1.89 -17.01 -17.36
CA ASN A 227 -1.93 -17.96 -16.26
C ASN A 227 -2.05 -17.24 -14.91
N TYR A 228 -3.21 -16.63 -14.67
CA TYR A 228 -3.48 -15.86 -13.47
C TYR A 228 -4.27 -16.66 -12.44
N VAL A 229 -3.98 -16.39 -11.17
CA VAL A 229 -4.72 -16.96 -10.04
C VAL A 229 -6.00 -16.14 -9.82
N PRO A 230 -7.20 -16.72 -9.98
CA PRO A 230 -8.46 -15.98 -9.90
C PRO A 230 -8.65 -15.23 -8.58
N LEU A 231 -8.25 -15.83 -7.45
CA LEU A 231 -8.34 -15.22 -6.13
C LEU A 231 -7.61 -13.86 -6.07
N PHE A 232 -6.39 -13.77 -6.58
CA PHE A 232 -5.61 -12.52 -6.54
C PHE A 232 -6.20 -11.43 -7.43
N ILE A 233 -6.72 -11.81 -8.60
CA ILE A 233 -7.39 -10.86 -9.50
C ILE A 233 -8.62 -10.27 -8.81
N TRP A 234 -9.53 -11.13 -8.33
CA TRP A 234 -10.78 -10.67 -7.72
C TRP A 234 -10.54 -9.85 -6.45
N LEU A 235 -9.61 -10.26 -5.59
CA LEU A 235 -9.23 -9.46 -4.42
C LEU A 235 -8.68 -8.10 -4.82
N SER A 236 -7.83 -8.04 -5.85
CA SER A 236 -7.23 -6.79 -6.32
C SER A 236 -8.27 -5.85 -6.96
N ILE A 237 -9.25 -6.40 -7.70
CA ILE A 237 -10.37 -5.63 -8.26
C ILE A 237 -11.24 -5.08 -7.12
N SER A 238 -11.69 -5.94 -6.21
CA SER A 238 -12.53 -5.53 -5.08
C SER A 238 -11.86 -4.44 -4.24
N GLN A 239 -10.57 -4.61 -3.95
CA GLN A 239 -9.79 -3.59 -3.23
C GLN A 239 -9.71 -2.28 -4.02
N SER A 240 -9.35 -2.34 -5.30
CA SER A 240 -9.19 -1.16 -6.17
C SER A 240 -10.49 -0.35 -6.25
N VAL A 241 -11.65 -1.03 -6.38
CA VAL A 241 -12.96 -0.37 -6.41
C VAL A 241 -13.28 0.31 -5.08
N VAL A 242 -13.09 -0.37 -3.95
CA VAL A 242 -13.38 0.21 -2.62
C VAL A 242 -12.52 1.46 -2.37
N PHE A 243 -11.21 1.39 -2.64
CA PHE A 243 -10.33 2.55 -2.45
C PHE A 243 -10.63 3.67 -3.43
N PHE A 244 -10.91 3.36 -4.69
CA PHE A 244 -11.30 4.39 -5.66
C PHE A 244 -12.51 5.18 -5.18
N VAL A 245 -13.60 4.49 -4.79
CA VAL A 245 -14.82 5.13 -4.29
C VAL A 245 -14.54 5.97 -3.05
N TRP A 246 -13.84 5.41 -2.06
CA TRP A 246 -13.56 6.13 -0.81
C TRP A 246 -12.62 7.33 -0.99
N PHE A 247 -11.63 7.25 -1.87
CA PHE A 247 -10.75 8.39 -2.18
C PHE A 247 -11.47 9.49 -2.96
N VAL A 248 -12.34 9.14 -3.91
CA VAL A 248 -13.19 10.11 -4.61
C VAL A 248 -14.12 10.81 -3.61
N MET A 249 -14.77 10.05 -2.72
CA MET A 249 -15.60 10.61 -1.65
C MET A 249 -14.80 11.53 -0.72
N PHE A 250 -13.58 11.13 -0.33
CA PHE A 250 -12.69 11.96 0.47
C PHE A 250 -12.35 13.27 -0.25
N TYR A 251 -11.98 13.22 -1.52
CA TYR A 251 -11.62 14.40 -2.32
C TYR A 251 -12.79 15.38 -2.44
N ILE A 252 -13.99 14.88 -2.73
CA ILE A 252 -15.20 15.71 -2.81
C ILE A 252 -15.46 16.41 -1.47
N ARG A 253 -15.39 15.68 -0.35
CA ARG A 253 -15.63 16.24 0.99
C ARG A 253 -14.55 17.24 1.40
N ALA A 254 -13.27 16.92 1.18
CA ALA A 254 -12.15 17.71 1.63
C ALA A 254 -11.93 18.99 0.82
N TYR A 255 -12.20 18.95 -0.50
CA TYR A 255 -11.84 20.04 -1.42
C TYR A 255 -13.03 20.68 -2.13
N LYS A 256 -14.09 19.95 -2.50
CA LYS A 256 -15.25 20.57 -3.16
C LYS A 256 -16.27 21.13 -2.18
N ILE A 257 -16.60 20.38 -1.13
CA ILE A 257 -17.59 20.82 -0.12
C ILE A 257 -16.97 21.87 0.80
N ARG A 258 -15.74 21.65 1.28
CA ARG A 258 -15.07 22.61 2.17
C ARG A 258 -14.80 23.97 1.52
N CYS A 259 -14.38 24.00 0.25
CA CYS A 259 -14.22 25.27 -0.49
C CYS A 259 -15.55 26.00 -0.77
N ARG A 260 -16.70 25.31 -0.73
CA ARG A 260 -18.01 25.98 -0.80
C ARG A 260 -18.42 26.64 0.53
N ILE A 261 -17.93 26.12 1.65
CA ILE A 261 -18.27 26.62 3.00
C ILE A 261 -17.32 27.73 3.45
N THR A 262 -16.04 27.69 3.05
CA THR A 262 -15.09 28.79 3.23
C THR A 262 -14.77 29.39 1.86
N PRO A 263 -15.41 30.50 1.46
CA PRO A 263 -14.98 31.28 0.31
C PRO A 263 -13.52 31.74 0.52
N PRO A 264 -12.74 31.96 -0.54
CA PRO A 264 -11.45 32.62 -0.39
C PRO A 264 -11.68 33.99 0.28
N GLU A 265 -10.89 34.31 1.31
CA GLU A 265 -10.81 35.68 1.80
C GLU A 265 -10.49 36.58 0.59
N PRO A 266 -11.19 37.71 0.42
CA PRO A 266 -10.85 38.65 -0.64
C PRO A 266 -9.37 39.00 -0.51
N SER A 267 -8.63 38.83 -1.60
CA SER A 267 -7.24 39.26 -1.69
C SER A 267 -7.16 40.69 -1.18
N LYS A 268 -6.38 40.93 -0.13
CA LYS A 268 -5.97 42.29 0.22
C LYS A 268 -5.20 42.81 -1.00
N SER A 269 -5.88 43.61 -1.80
CA SER A 269 -5.29 44.47 -2.80
C SER A 269 -4.55 45.57 -2.03
N ASP A 270 -3.23 45.50 -2.02
CA ASP A 270 -2.37 46.67 -1.88
C ASP A 270 -2.03 47.18 -3.29
#